data_AF-A0A3B9Q2H4-F1
#
_entry.id   AF-A0A3B9Q2H4-F1
#
_cell.length_a   1.000
_cell.length_b   1.000
_cell.length_c   1.000
_cell.angle_alpha   90.00
_cell.angle_beta   90.00
_cell.angle_gamma   90.00
#
_symmetry.space_group_name_H-M   'P 1'
#
loop_
_entity.id
_entity.type
_entity.pdbx_description
1 polymer ?
#
loop_
_entity_poly.entity_id
_entity_poly.type
_entity_poly.pdbx_seq_one_letter_code
_entity_poly.pdbx_strand_id
1 'polypeptide(L)'
;MKGEMVDIPFTKNKQRKLIFLVYMVLNIVIITLTACSTQQGLPLKSTSTPEIEKIVINGPPEPPAGEVREGIEDLGGLQKIAQDGSSLYYYENGKRIPLTLSLNWITIQFKTDILSEREAALQNIASLAYVDQRVPLTESGILLIPLQSGLSNESLISNINLLRIDSEIYSQVNPSFVMDGVEKAITDQIVVVFSSEKDMGAIKTINDEMKTNSTSEQEMGSHTYLLSIDSESPYDAITTANLYIENGYAVQAYPVFIEIKK
;
A
#
# COMPACT_ATOMS: atom_id res chain seq x y z
N MET A 1 35.31 47.28 21.15
CA MET A 1 35.23 45.96 20.50
C MET A 1 33.77 45.66 20.25
N LYS A 2 33.32 45.70 19.00
CA LYS A 2 31.96 45.27 18.60
C LYS A 2 32.05 43.79 18.27
N GLY A 3 31.28 42.96 18.96
CA GLY A 3 31.17 41.54 18.66
C GLY A 3 30.25 41.34 17.46
N GLU A 4 30.78 40.78 16.37
CA GLU A 4 29.98 40.27 15.27
C GLU A 4 29.31 38.96 15.69
N MET A 5 27.98 38.96 15.65
CA MET A 5 27.15 37.78 15.86
C MET A 5 27.10 37.04 14.51
N VAL A 6 27.75 35.89 14.45
CA VAL A 6 27.76 35.03 13.25
C VAL A 6 26.46 34.23 13.22
N ASP A 7 25.53 34.64 12.36
CA ASP A 7 24.34 33.83 12.04
C ASP A 7 24.77 32.60 11.24
N ILE A 8 24.72 31.44 11.88
CA ILE A 8 24.97 30.15 11.22
C ILE A 8 23.65 29.71 10.56
N PRO A 9 23.58 29.59 9.21
CA PRO A 9 22.39 29.13 8.54
C PRO A 9 22.16 27.65 8.90
N PHE A 10 21.14 27.39 9.71
CA PHE A 10 20.65 26.04 9.97
C PHE A 10 19.97 25.52 8.70
N THR A 11 20.62 24.59 8.01
CA THR A 11 20.05 23.97 6.82
C THR A 11 18.83 23.11 7.19
N LYS A 12 17.73 23.31 6.46
CA LYS A 12 16.40 22.65 6.63
C LYS A 12 16.49 21.12 6.78
N ASN A 13 17.55 20.51 6.24
CA ASN A 13 17.79 19.07 6.28
C ASN A 13 18.20 18.55 7.68
N LYS A 14 18.88 19.36 8.51
CA LYS A 14 19.25 18.97 9.88
C LYS A 14 18.05 18.97 10.83
N GLN A 15 17.09 19.89 10.64
CA GLN A 15 15.87 19.91 11.45
C GLN A 15 14.99 18.69 11.20
N ARG A 16 14.87 18.22 9.95
CA ARG A 16 14.11 17.01 9.61
C ARG A 16 14.67 15.75 10.27
N LYS A 17 16.01 15.57 10.26
CA LYS A 17 16.66 14.43 10.94
C LYS A 17 16.46 14.42 12.45
N LEU A 18 16.46 15.59 13.09
CA LEU A 18 16.24 15.70 14.53
C LEU A 18 14.79 15.38 14.92
N ILE A 19 13.81 15.83 14.12
CA ILE A 19 12.38 15.51 14.32
C ILE A 19 12.14 14.00 14.16
N PHE A 20 12.74 13.37 13.15
CA PHE A 20 12.62 11.94 12.90
C PHE A 20 13.19 11.10 14.06
N LEU A 21 14.36 11.49 14.60
CA LEU A 21 14.98 10.80 15.73
C LEU A 21 14.12 10.89 17.01
N VAL A 22 13.53 12.06 17.30
CA VAL A 22 12.63 12.25 18.45
C VAL A 22 11.36 11.43 18.31
N TYR A 23 10.78 11.37 17.10
CA TYR A 23 9.60 10.53 16.82
C TYR A 23 9.88 9.04 16.97
N MET A 24 11.05 8.58 16.54
CA MET A 24 11.41 7.16 16.62
C MET A 24 11.58 6.72 18.08
N VAL A 25 12.21 7.54 18.93
CA VAL A 25 12.36 7.24 20.37
C VAL A 25 11.02 7.28 21.10
N LEU A 26 10.10 8.18 20.72
CA LEU A 26 8.80 8.28 21.36
C LEU A 26 7.89 7.07 21.05
N ASN A 27 7.93 6.53 19.82
CA ASN A 27 7.14 5.36 19.45
C ASN A 27 7.62 4.06 20.12
N ILE A 28 8.93 3.92 20.36
CA ILE A 28 9.49 2.75 21.07
C ILE A 28 8.96 2.68 22.52
N VAL A 29 8.67 3.82 23.16
CA VAL A 29 8.18 3.87 24.55
C VAL A 29 6.68 3.51 24.65
N ILE A 30 5.88 3.78 23.61
CA ILE A 30 4.43 3.56 23.63
C ILE A 30 4.07 2.07 23.43
N ILE A 31 4.87 1.33 22.64
CA ILE A 31 4.60 -0.08 22.32
C ILE A 31 4.73 -0.99 23.56
N THR A 32 5.44 -0.57 24.60
CA THR A 32 5.62 -1.37 25.84
C THR A 32 4.43 -1.42 26.80
N LEU A 33 3.30 -0.74 26.54
CA LEU A 33 2.21 -0.60 27.52
C LEU A 33 0.88 -1.31 27.20
N THR A 34 0.74 -2.00 26.07
CA THR A 34 -0.57 -2.52 25.64
C THR A 34 -0.55 -4.03 25.37
N ALA A 35 -0.49 -4.83 26.43
CA ALA A 35 -0.66 -6.29 26.32
C ALA A 35 -1.46 -6.86 27.50
N CYS A 36 -2.78 -6.66 27.51
CA CYS A 36 -3.71 -7.58 28.17
C CYS A 36 -5.16 -7.32 27.77
N SER A 37 -5.70 -8.10 26.84
CA SER A 37 -7.14 -8.36 26.78
C SER A 37 -7.40 -9.66 26.02
N THR A 38 -8.05 -10.61 26.69
CA THR A 38 -8.45 -11.92 26.16
C THR A 38 -9.95 -11.88 25.96
N GLN A 39 -10.46 -12.21 24.76
CA GLN A 39 -11.88 -12.44 24.53
C GLN A 39 -12.16 -13.81 23.92
N GLN A 40 -13.12 -14.50 24.56
CA GLN A 40 -13.63 -15.83 24.28
C GLN A 40 -14.62 -15.82 23.12
N GLY A 41 -14.66 -16.91 22.35
CA GLY A 41 -15.49 -17.06 21.16
C GLY A 41 -16.93 -17.51 21.40
N LEU A 42 -17.70 -17.50 20.30
CA LEU A 42 -19.00 -18.15 20.16
C LEU A 42 -19.10 -18.84 18.77
N PRO A 43 -19.80 -19.98 18.67
CA PRO A 43 -19.95 -20.70 17.40
C PRO A 43 -21.21 -20.24 16.65
N LEU A 44 -21.11 -20.10 15.33
CA LEU A 44 -22.27 -19.91 14.45
C LEU A 44 -22.41 -21.05 13.45
N LYS A 45 -23.67 -21.46 13.30
CA LYS A 45 -24.18 -22.67 12.66
C LYS A 45 -24.48 -22.36 11.19
N SER A 46 -24.09 -23.27 10.31
CA SER A 46 -24.30 -23.21 8.85
C SER A 46 -25.61 -23.89 8.45
N THR A 47 -26.36 -23.27 7.53
CA THR A 47 -27.26 -23.93 6.58
C THR A 47 -27.78 -22.93 5.55
N SER A 48 -27.50 -23.14 4.25
CA SER A 48 -28.50 -23.52 3.22
C SER A 48 -28.07 -23.20 1.77
N THR A 49 -28.51 -24.11 0.90
CA THR A 49 -28.39 -24.34 -0.56
C THR A 49 -28.57 -23.13 -1.50
N PRO A 50 -27.96 -23.12 -2.71
CA PRO A 50 -28.02 -21.97 -3.63
C PRO A 50 -29.23 -22.00 -4.58
N GLU A 51 -29.96 -20.89 -4.63
CA GLU A 51 -30.80 -20.49 -5.77
C GLU A 51 -29.94 -19.67 -6.76
N ILE A 52 -30.16 -19.91 -8.05
CA ILE A 52 -29.50 -19.19 -9.14
C ILE A 52 -30.27 -17.88 -9.35
N GLU A 53 -29.76 -16.78 -8.76
CA GLU A 53 -30.27 -15.43 -8.97
C GLU A 53 -29.71 -14.79 -10.24
N LYS A 54 -30.57 -14.07 -10.96
CA LYS A 54 -30.18 -13.07 -11.95
C LYS A 54 -29.15 -12.13 -11.33
N ILE A 55 -28.03 -11.93 -12.01
CA ILE A 55 -27.01 -10.95 -11.63
C ILE A 55 -27.62 -9.55 -11.81
N VAL A 56 -28.31 -9.08 -10.77
CA VAL A 56 -28.50 -7.65 -10.55
C VAL A 56 -27.13 -7.15 -10.12
N ILE A 57 -26.50 -6.32 -10.94
CA ILE A 57 -25.27 -5.61 -10.59
C ILE A 57 -25.67 -4.54 -9.57
N ASN A 58 -25.99 -4.97 -8.36
CA ASN A 58 -25.96 -4.08 -7.21
C ASN A 58 -24.50 -3.67 -7.07
N GLY A 59 -24.23 -2.37 -6.96
CA GLY A 59 -22.89 -1.87 -6.67
C GLY A 59 -22.31 -2.57 -5.44
N PRO A 60 -20.98 -2.49 -5.24
CA PRO A 60 -20.34 -3.05 -4.05
C PRO A 60 -21.10 -2.59 -2.80
N PRO A 61 -21.26 -3.44 -1.78
CA PRO A 61 -21.86 -3.01 -0.52
C PRO A 61 -21.11 -1.77 -0.03
N GLU A 62 -21.85 -0.72 0.35
CA GLU A 62 -21.24 0.49 0.93
C GLU A 62 -20.27 0.07 2.05
N PRO A 63 -19.08 0.70 2.13
CA PRO A 63 -18.15 0.42 3.22
C PRO A 63 -18.88 0.62 4.56
N PRO A 64 -18.54 -0.19 5.59
CA PRO A 64 -19.22 -0.12 6.88
C PRO A 64 -19.21 1.32 7.39
N ALA A 65 -20.40 1.84 7.71
CA ALA A 65 -20.60 3.21 8.15
C ALA A 65 -19.70 3.52 9.36
N GLY A 66 -18.66 4.33 9.14
CA GLY A 66 -17.71 4.73 10.19
C GLY A 66 -16.22 4.61 9.85
N GLU A 67 -15.83 3.98 8.74
CA GLU A 67 -14.43 4.04 8.25
C GLU A 67 -14.12 5.42 7.66
N VAL A 68 -13.83 6.41 8.52
CA VAL A 68 -13.26 7.68 8.08
C VAL A 68 -11.84 7.40 7.62
N ARG A 69 -11.61 7.44 6.30
CA ARG A 69 -10.25 7.56 5.76
C ARG A 69 -9.75 8.95 6.15
N GLU A 70 -8.97 9.03 7.23
CA GLU A 70 -8.29 10.29 7.57
C GLU A 70 -7.53 10.80 6.34
N GLY A 71 -7.72 12.08 6.05
CA GLY A 71 -7.40 12.70 4.76
C GLY A 71 -5.98 12.40 4.29
N ILE A 72 -5.89 11.79 3.10
CA ILE A 72 -4.67 11.61 2.31
C ILE A 72 -3.97 12.97 2.06
N GLU A 73 -4.74 14.06 2.05
CA GLU A 73 -4.28 15.40 1.65
C GLU A 73 -3.30 16.05 2.65
N ASP A 74 -3.31 15.66 3.93
CA ASP A 74 -2.51 16.34 4.97
C ASP A 74 -1.11 15.73 5.19
N LEU A 75 -0.80 14.58 4.57
CA LEU A 75 0.43 13.82 4.89
C LEU A 75 1.44 13.72 3.76
N GLY A 76 1.13 14.28 2.59
CA GLY A 76 2.09 14.37 1.47
C GLY A 76 2.70 13.04 1.06
N GLY A 77 2.04 11.91 1.29
CA GLY A 77 2.62 10.57 1.09
C GLY A 77 1.59 9.47 0.88
N LEU A 78 2.07 8.23 0.81
CA LEU A 78 1.24 7.06 0.50
C LEU A 78 0.17 6.83 1.59
N GLN A 79 -1.01 6.36 1.21
CA GLN A 79 -2.10 6.09 2.16
C GLN A 79 -1.61 5.23 3.34
N LYS A 80 -1.94 5.63 4.58
CA LYS A 80 -1.60 4.85 5.77
C LYS A 80 -2.45 3.58 5.84
N ILE A 81 -1.83 2.51 6.29
CA ILE A 81 -2.50 1.27 6.69
C ILE A 81 -3.05 1.46 8.11
N ALA A 82 -4.31 1.11 8.34
CA ALA A 82 -4.92 1.12 9.67
C ALA A 82 -4.12 0.20 10.63
N GLN A 83 -3.96 0.59 11.89
CA GLN A 83 -3.10 -0.14 12.85
C GLN A 83 -3.55 -1.60 13.07
N ASP A 84 -4.84 -1.86 12.98
CA ASP A 84 -5.45 -3.20 13.06
C ASP A 84 -5.41 -3.98 11.74
N GLY A 85 -4.92 -3.36 10.66
CA GLY A 85 -4.91 -3.91 9.31
C GLY A 85 -6.26 -3.92 8.62
N SER A 86 -7.32 -3.29 9.16
CA SER A 86 -8.67 -3.31 8.56
C SER A 86 -8.72 -2.73 7.14
N SER A 87 -7.78 -1.84 6.83
CA SER A 87 -7.62 -1.21 5.52
C SER A 87 -6.98 -2.12 4.47
N LEU A 88 -6.53 -3.33 4.84
CA LEU A 88 -5.89 -4.28 3.94
C LEU A 88 -6.93 -5.21 3.33
N TYR A 89 -7.54 -4.75 2.25
CA TYR A 89 -8.49 -5.51 1.46
C TYR A 89 -8.44 -5.08 -0.01
N TYR A 90 -8.95 -5.92 -0.90
CA TYR A 90 -9.26 -5.54 -2.27
C TYR A 90 -10.66 -6.00 -2.64
N TYR A 91 -11.21 -5.50 -3.75
CA TYR A 91 -12.48 -5.99 -4.28
C TYR A 91 -12.24 -7.05 -5.37
N GLU A 92 -12.97 -8.16 -5.28
CA GLU A 92 -13.03 -9.16 -6.33
C GLU A 92 -14.47 -9.55 -6.58
N ASN A 93 -14.94 -9.41 -7.82
CA ASN A 93 -16.34 -9.67 -8.19
C ASN A 93 -17.36 -8.96 -7.26
N GLY A 94 -17.09 -7.68 -6.94
CA GLY A 94 -17.94 -6.88 -6.06
C GLY A 94 -17.88 -7.24 -4.57
N LYS A 95 -17.02 -8.18 -4.16
CA LYS A 95 -16.86 -8.59 -2.76
C LYS A 95 -15.55 -8.03 -2.19
N ARG A 96 -15.62 -7.47 -0.97
CA ARG A 96 -14.44 -7.08 -0.19
C ARG A 96 -13.73 -8.34 0.31
N ILE A 97 -12.51 -8.57 -0.16
CA ILE A 97 -11.65 -9.69 0.24
C ILE A 97 -10.58 -9.16 1.20
N PRO A 98 -10.59 -9.56 2.48
CA PRO A 98 -9.55 -9.17 3.43
C PRO A 98 -8.23 -9.84 3.09
N LEU A 99 -7.12 -9.13 3.29
CA LEU A 99 -5.78 -9.64 3.05
C LEU A 99 -5.10 -10.02 4.38
N THR A 100 -4.47 -11.19 4.40
CA THR A 100 -3.69 -11.64 5.56
C THR A 100 -2.24 -11.23 5.36
N LEU A 101 -1.68 -10.45 6.29
CA LEU A 101 -0.27 -10.04 6.25
C LEU A 101 0.67 -11.23 6.33
N SER A 102 1.75 -11.18 5.54
CA SER A 102 2.95 -11.97 5.79
C SER A 102 3.99 -11.11 6.52
N LEU A 103 4.70 -11.75 7.46
CA LEU A 103 5.78 -11.15 8.24
C LEU A 103 7.17 -11.49 7.69
N ASN A 104 7.23 -12.08 6.49
CA ASN A 104 8.50 -12.53 5.91
C ASN A 104 9.09 -11.53 4.92
N TRP A 105 8.27 -10.71 4.27
CA TRP A 105 8.72 -9.79 3.22
C TRP A 105 7.96 -8.47 3.19
N ILE A 106 8.64 -7.44 2.70
CA ILE A 106 8.05 -6.20 2.21
C ILE A 106 8.50 -5.95 0.77
N THR A 107 7.72 -5.17 0.04
CA THR A 107 8.17 -4.58 -1.23
C THR A 107 8.45 -3.10 -1.08
N ILE A 108 9.49 -2.64 -1.77
CA ILE A 108 9.87 -1.22 -1.82
C ILE A 108 10.16 -0.85 -3.27
N GLN A 109 9.68 0.31 -3.69
CA GLN A 109 10.10 0.98 -4.90
C GLN A 109 10.56 2.39 -4.56
N PHE A 110 11.73 2.77 -5.08
CA PHE A 110 12.31 4.09 -4.88
C PHE A 110 11.84 5.05 -5.98
N LYS A 111 11.56 6.29 -5.61
CA LYS A 111 11.22 7.37 -6.54
C LYS A 111 12.44 7.86 -7.33
N THR A 112 13.61 7.89 -6.68
CA THR A 112 14.89 8.23 -7.29
C THR A 112 15.50 7.05 -8.04
N ASP A 113 16.21 7.31 -9.13
CA ASP A 113 17.04 6.35 -9.87
C ASP A 113 18.51 6.34 -9.43
N ILE A 114 18.89 7.29 -8.57
CA ILE A 114 20.26 7.47 -8.09
C ILE A 114 20.62 6.37 -7.09
N LEU A 115 21.53 5.48 -7.49
CA LEU A 115 21.94 4.32 -6.68
C LEU A 115 22.37 4.69 -5.25
N SER A 116 23.20 5.73 -5.09
CA SER A 116 23.69 6.12 -3.76
C SER A 116 22.57 6.58 -2.81
N GLU A 117 21.51 7.19 -3.34
CA GLU A 117 20.36 7.61 -2.55
C GLU A 117 19.51 6.40 -2.14
N ARG A 118 19.34 5.42 -3.04
CA ARG A 118 18.67 4.15 -2.75
C ARG A 118 19.39 3.37 -1.66
N GLU A 119 20.71 3.23 -1.76
CA GLU A 119 21.51 2.53 -0.74
C GLU A 119 21.45 3.24 0.61
N ALA A 120 21.46 4.58 0.63
CA ALA A 120 21.30 5.34 1.87
C ALA A 120 19.90 5.15 2.48
N ALA A 121 18.85 5.12 1.65
CA ALA A 121 17.49 4.88 2.10
C ALA A 121 17.29 3.46 2.66
N LEU A 122 17.92 2.44 2.06
CA LEU A 122 17.90 1.07 2.59
C LEU A 122 18.49 0.98 4.01
N GLN A 123 19.48 1.82 4.36
CA GLN A 123 20.00 1.82 5.73
C GLN A 123 18.95 2.26 6.77
N ASN A 124 17.91 2.99 6.36
CA ASN A 124 16.82 3.38 7.27
C ASN A 124 15.94 2.20 7.71
N ILE A 125 15.97 1.09 6.98
CA ILE A 125 15.16 -0.11 7.26
C ILE A 125 16.00 -1.30 7.73
N ALA A 126 17.32 -1.15 7.90
CA ALA A 126 18.22 -2.24 8.27
C ALA A 126 17.92 -2.84 9.65
N SER A 127 17.22 -2.12 10.53
CA SER A 127 16.73 -2.63 11.82
C SER A 127 15.49 -3.52 11.69
N LEU A 128 14.78 -3.46 10.57
CA LEU A 128 13.55 -4.21 10.29
C LEU A 128 13.80 -5.37 9.33
N ALA A 129 14.78 -5.24 8.44
CA ALA A 129 14.93 -6.11 7.28
C ALA A 129 16.39 -6.49 6.99
N TYR A 130 16.58 -7.63 6.33
CA TYR A 130 17.87 -8.08 5.80
C TYR A 130 18.14 -7.42 4.44
N VAL A 131 18.52 -6.14 4.46
CA VAL A 131 18.66 -5.31 3.23
C VAL A 131 19.69 -5.85 2.23
N ASP A 132 20.70 -6.58 2.71
CA ASP A 132 21.72 -7.22 1.87
C ASP A 132 21.19 -8.45 1.10
N GLN A 133 20.00 -8.94 1.45
CA GLN A 133 19.32 -10.08 0.81
C GLN A 133 18.15 -9.63 -0.08
N ARG A 134 18.08 -8.34 -0.42
CA ARG A 134 17.06 -7.81 -1.33
C ARG A 134 17.18 -8.43 -2.72
N VAL A 135 16.05 -8.69 -3.36
CA VAL A 135 15.99 -9.20 -4.74
C VAL A 135 15.06 -8.34 -5.58
N PRO A 136 15.38 -8.07 -6.86
CA PRO A 136 14.42 -7.45 -7.78
C PRO A 136 13.18 -8.34 -7.93
N LEU A 137 12.00 -7.77 -7.74
CA LEU A 137 10.71 -8.46 -7.93
C LEU A 137 10.15 -8.24 -9.33
N THR A 138 10.28 -7.02 -9.86
CA THR A 138 9.75 -6.60 -11.16
C THR A 138 10.79 -5.82 -11.96
N GLU A 139 10.60 -5.74 -13.28
CA GLU A 139 11.41 -4.87 -14.14
C GLU A 139 11.17 -3.37 -13.87
N SER A 140 10.02 -3.01 -13.26
CA SER A 140 9.71 -1.65 -12.81
C SER A 140 10.53 -1.19 -11.60
N GLY A 141 11.45 -2.03 -11.10
CA GLY A 141 12.39 -1.67 -10.04
C GLY A 141 11.83 -1.86 -8.63
N ILE A 142 10.73 -2.62 -8.48
CA ILE A 142 10.26 -3.05 -7.16
C ILE A 142 11.24 -4.07 -6.61
N LEU A 143 11.69 -3.85 -5.37
CA LEU A 143 12.56 -4.75 -4.64
C LEU A 143 11.73 -5.51 -3.60
N LEU A 144 11.98 -6.81 -3.49
CA LEU A 144 11.50 -7.66 -2.41
C LEU A 144 12.59 -7.73 -1.34
N ILE A 145 12.24 -7.39 -0.09
CA ILE A 145 13.20 -7.31 1.01
C ILE A 145 12.75 -8.23 2.14
N PRO A 146 13.57 -9.23 2.54
CA PRO A 146 13.20 -10.13 3.63
C PRO A 146 13.25 -9.41 4.97
N LEU A 147 12.24 -9.66 5.79
CA LEU A 147 12.09 -9.09 7.12
C LEU A 147 12.86 -9.91 8.16
N GLN A 148 13.27 -9.24 9.24
CA GLN A 148 13.83 -9.90 10.41
C GLN A 148 12.75 -10.66 11.18
N SER A 149 13.11 -11.79 11.79
CA SER A 149 12.18 -12.58 12.61
C SER A 149 11.74 -11.82 13.87
N GLY A 150 10.52 -12.10 14.35
CA GLY A 150 10.01 -11.59 15.62
C GLY A 150 9.24 -10.27 15.53
N LEU A 151 9.00 -9.76 14.32
CA LEU A 151 8.09 -8.63 14.11
C LEU A 151 6.64 -9.03 14.41
N SER A 152 5.88 -8.12 15.01
CA SER A 152 4.42 -8.22 15.08
C SER A 152 3.78 -7.51 13.89
N ASN A 153 2.51 -7.84 13.59
CA ASN A 153 1.74 -7.13 12.55
C ASN A 153 1.69 -5.62 12.82
N GLU A 154 1.46 -5.20 14.07
CA GLU A 154 1.41 -3.80 14.47
C GLU A 154 2.74 -3.08 14.23
N SER A 155 3.86 -3.73 14.58
CA SER A 155 5.20 -3.18 14.34
C SER A 155 5.51 -3.08 12.85
N LEU A 156 5.13 -4.09 12.05
CA LEU A 156 5.30 -4.06 10.60
C LEU A 156 4.50 -2.90 9.97
N ILE A 157 3.20 -2.80 10.29
CA ILE A 157 2.33 -1.73 9.80
C ILE A 157 2.88 -0.36 10.17
N SER A 158 3.28 -0.17 11.43
CA SER A 158 3.82 1.09 11.91
C SER A 158 5.09 1.49 11.14
N ASN A 159 6.00 0.55 10.91
CA ASN A 159 7.22 0.83 10.13
C ASN A 159 6.92 1.11 8.66
N ILE A 160 6.00 0.37 8.02
CA ILE A 160 5.57 0.67 6.65
C ILE A 160 5.00 2.08 6.57
N ASN A 161 4.11 2.45 7.50
CA ASN A 161 3.52 3.79 7.54
C ASN A 161 4.57 4.89 7.75
N LEU A 162 5.61 4.64 8.55
CA LEU A 162 6.72 5.59 8.71
C LEU A 162 7.50 5.79 7.41
N LEU A 163 7.73 4.73 6.65
CA LEU A 163 8.41 4.82 5.35
C LEU A 163 7.53 5.52 4.30
N ARG A 164 6.22 5.26 4.32
CA ARG A 164 5.22 5.89 3.42
C ARG A 164 5.12 7.41 3.58
N ILE A 165 5.52 7.95 4.73
CA ILE A 165 5.60 9.41 4.97
C ILE A 165 6.72 10.05 4.14
N ASP A 166 7.80 9.32 3.82
CA ASP A 166 8.92 9.83 3.05
C ASP A 166 8.74 9.57 1.54
N SER A 167 7.67 10.14 0.98
CA SER A 167 7.26 9.99 -0.42
C SER A 167 8.21 10.63 -1.44
N GLU A 168 9.16 11.43 -0.97
CA GLU A 168 10.27 11.93 -1.78
C GLU A 168 11.30 10.82 -2.07
N ILE A 169 11.39 9.82 -1.18
CA ILE A 169 12.31 8.68 -1.32
C ILE A 169 11.59 7.48 -1.91
N TYR A 170 10.42 7.14 -1.37
CA TYR A 170 9.70 5.91 -1.72
C TYR A 170 8.47 6.23 -2.58
N SER A 171 8.41 5.63 -3.77
CA SER A 171 7.18 5.63 -4.57
C SER A 171 6.21 4.54 -4.09
N GLN A 172 6.73 3.43 -3.52
CA GLN A 172 5.91 2.36 -2.95
C GLN A 172 6.60 1.70 -1.77
N VAL A 173 5.81 1.37 -0.73
CA VAL A 173 6.22 0.51 0.39
C VAL A 173 5.02 -0.33 0.77
N ASN A 174 5.03 -1.63 0.49
CA ASN A 174 3.88 -2.51 0.73
C ASN A 174 4.28 -3.75 1.54
N PRO A 175 3.39 -4.28 2.38
CA PRO A 175 3.62 -5.60 2.96
C PRO A 175 3.45 -6.68 1.88
N SER A 176 3.94 -7.88 2.18
CA SER A 176 3.51 -9.10 1.48
C SER A 176 2.31 -9.73 2.19
N PHE A 177 1.64 -10.66 1.52
CA PHE A 177 0.40 -11.27 1.99
C PHE A 177 0.43 -12.78 1.85
N VAL A 178 -0.36 -13.47 2.67
CA VAL A 178 -0.65 -14.89 2.52
C VAL A 178 -2.02 -15.03 1.88
N MET A 179 -2.09 -15.64 0.70
CA MET A 179 -3.32 -15.92 -0.04
C MET A 179 -3.30 -17.39 -0.44
N ASP A 180 -4.33 -18.14 -0.03
CA ASP A 180 -4.43 -19.59 -0.27
C ASP A 180 -3.19 -20.38 0.19
N GLY A 181 -2.59 -19.95 1.31
CA GLY A 181 -1.38 -20.57 1.87
C GLY A 181 -0.07 -20.21 1.15
N VAL A 182 -0.13 -19.35 0.12
CA VAL A 182 1.01 -18.92 -0.68
C VAL A 182 1.35 -17.46 -0.37
N GLU A 183 2.64 -17.15 -0.25
CA GLU A 183 3.10 -15.78 -0.06
C GLU A 183 3.11 -15.03 -1.38
N LYS A 184 2.53 -13.82 -1.36
CA LYS A 184 2.40 -12.97 -2.54
C LYS A 184 2.82 -11.55 -2.22
N ALA A 185 3.44 -10.90 -3.19
CA ALA A 185 3.82 -9.50 -3.15
C ALA A 185 2.94 -8.70 -4.13
N ILE A 186 2.60 -7.47 -3.75
CA ILE A 186 1.89 -6.53 -4.64
C ILE A 186 2.89 -5.90 -5.61
N THR A 187 2.47 -5.73 -6.86
CA THR A 187 3.18 -4.96 -7.88
C THR A 187 2.65 -3.53 -7.98
N ASP A 188 3.21 -2.75 -8.89
CA ASP A 188 2.71 -1.44 -9.31
C ASP A 188 1.57 -1.52 -10.33
N GLN A 189 0.96 -2.69 -10.52
CA GLN A 189 -0.06 -2.92 -11.54
C GLN A 189 -1.42 -3.29 -10.94
N ILE A 190 -2.47 -2.87 -11.62
CA ILE A 190 -3.86 -3.23 -11.34
C ILE A 190 -4.53 -3.71 -12.62
N VAL A 191 -5.46 -4.65 -12.48
CA VAL A 191 -6.41 -4.99 -13.56
C VAL A 191 -7.68 -4.21 -13.31
N VAL A 192 -8.17 -3.51 -14.33
CA VAL A 192 -9.41 -2.74 -14.27
C VAL A 192 -10.34 -3.16 -15.39
N VAL A 193 -11.60 -3.42 -15.05
CA VAL A 193 -12.69 -3.69 -15.98
C VAL A 193 -13.68 -2.53 -15.92
N PHE A 194 -13.76 -1.75 -16.98
CA PHE A 194 -14.73 -0.65 -17.10
C PHE A 194 -16.08 -1.16 -17.59
N SER A 195 -17.14 -0.41 -17.29
CA SER A 195 -18.45 -0.64 -17.93
C SER A 195 -18.33 -0.43 -19.45
N SER A 196 -19.06 -1.24 -20.23
CA SER A 196 -19.13 -1.09 -21.70
C SER A 196 -19.77 0.22 -22.15
N GLU A 197 -20.37 0.98 -21.23
CA GLU A 197 -20.92 2.31 -21.49
C GLU A 197 -19.84 3.40 -21.46
N LYS A 198 -18.65 3.13 -20.90
CA LYS A 198 -17.55 4.10 -20.84
C LYS A 198 -16.75 4.04 -22.14
N ASP A 199 -16.72 5.15 -22.86
CA ASP A 199 -15.85 5.30 -24.01
C ASP A 199 -14.37 5.50 -23.61
N MET A 200 -13.49 5.38 -24.60
CA MET A 200 -12.04 5.52 -24.42
C MET A 200 -11.63 6.89 -23.88
N GLY A 201 -12.36 7.96 -24.22
CA GLY A 201 -12.09 9.31 -23.73
C GLY A 201 -12.34 9.40 -22.23
N ALA A 202 -13.48 8.90 -21.77
CA ALA A 202 -13.82 8.82 -20.35
C ALA A 202 -12.84 7.93 -19.57
N ILE A 203 -12.46 6.77 -20.11
CA ILE A 203 -11.46 5.87 -19.51
C ILE A 203 -10.13 6.60 -19.35
N LYS A 204 -9.67 7.31 -20.39
CA LYS A 204 -8.43 8.09 -20.32
C LYS A 204 -8.49 9.16 -19.24
N THR A 205 -9.59 9.93 -19.17
CA THR A 205 -9.75 10.96 -18.13
C THR A 205 -9.70 10.38 -16.72
N ILE A 206 -10.35 9.24 -16.49
CA ILE A 206 -10.30 8.53 -15.21
C ILE A 206 -8.87 8.09 -14.89
N ASN A 207 -8.16 7.51 -15.86
CA ASN A 207 -6.79 7.05 -15.64
C ASN A 207 -5.82 8.21 -15.36
N ASP A 208 -5.98 9.34 -16.06
CA ASP A 208 -5.23 10.57 -15.81
C ASP A 208 -5.49 11.12 -14.38
N GLU A 209 -6.74 11.07 -13.91
CA GLU A 209 -7.15 11.47 -12.55
C GLU A 209 -6.52 10.54 -11.49
N MET A 210 -6.60 9.23 -11.73
CA MET A 210 -6.07 8.20 -10.84
C MET A 210 -4.54 8.02 -10.93
N LYS A 211 -3.87 8.79 -11.79
CA LYS A 211 -2.41 8.69 -12.02
C LYS A 211 -2.00 7.27 -12.40
N THR A 212 -2.68 6.69 -13.37
CA THR A 212 -2.37 5.37 -13.92
C THR A 212 -2.09 5.44 -15.42
N ASN A 213 -1.24 4.54 -15.89
CA ASN A 213 -0.83 4.43 -17.28
C ASN A 213 -1.20 3.04 -17.81
N SER A 214 -1.76 2.94 -19.01
CA SER A 214 -2.01 1.63 -19.63
C SER A 214 -0.69 0.97 -20.02
N THR A 215 -0.41 -0.21 -19.48
CA THR A 215 0.83 -0.97 -19.78
C THR A 215 0.76 -1.72 -21.11
N SER A 216 -0.46 -2.01 -21.56
CA SER A 216 -0.74 -2.52 -22.89
C SER A 216 -1.82 -1.65 -23.54
N GLU A 217 -1.59 -1.22 -24.78
CA GLU A 217 -2.66 -0.68 -25.64
C GLU A 217 -3.73 -1.74 -25.94
N GLN A 218 -3.40 -3.00 -25.69
CA GLN A 218 -4.24 -4.14 -25.99
C GLN A 218 -5.18 -4.42 -24.81
N GLU A 219 -6.46 -4.18 -25.06
CA GLU A 219 -7.58 -4.73 -24.30
C GLU A 219 -7.38 -6.24 -24.11
N MET A 220 -7.33 -6.71 -22.85
CA MET A 220 -7.28 -8.15 -22.53
C MET A 220 -8.63 -8.86 -22.81
N GLY A 221 -9.60 -8.11 -23.32
CA GLY A 221 -11.01 -8.43 -23.53
C GLY A 221 -11.81 -7.13 -23.55
N SER A 222 -13.12 -7.19 -23.81
CA SER A 222 -13.95 -5.98 -23.89
C SER A 222 -13.85 -5.14 -22.60
N HIS A 223 -13.22 -3.97 -22.69
CA HIS A 223 -13.05 -2.98 -21.60
C HIS A 223 -12.22 -3.44 -20.40
N THR A 224 -11.31 -4.41 -20.57
CA THR A 224 -10.37 -4.86 -19.52
C THR A 224 -8.95 -4.38 -19.82
N TYR A 225 -8.33 -3.69 -18.85
CA TYR A 225 -7.02 -3.07 -18.99
C TYR A 225 -6.09 -3.46 -17.84
N LEU A 226 -4.82 -3.67 -18.17
CA LEU A 226 -3.73 -3.74 -17.21
C LEU A 226 -3.08 -2.36 -17.10
N LEU A 227 -3.26 -1.71 -15.96
CA LEU A 227 -2.75 -0.37 -15.69
C LEU A 227 -1.55 -0.45 -14.74
N SER A 228 -0.52 0.34 -14.98
CA SER A 228 0.54 0.63 -14.01
C SER A 228 0.25 1.93 -13.28
N ILE A 229 0.67 2.00 -12.05
CA ILE A 229 0.52 3.18 -11.21
C ILE A 229 1.72 4.08 -11.44
N ASP A 230 1.45 5.36 -11.71
CA ASP A 230 2.50 6.34 -11.86
C ASP A 230 3.30 6.48 -10.55
N SER A 231 4.61 6.64 -10.67
CA SER A 231 5.50 6.99 -9.56
C SER A 231 5.13 8.31 -8.84
N GLU A 232 4.37 9.18 -9.51
CA GLU A 232 3.80 10.41 -8.94
C GLU A 232 2.47 10.20 -8.22
N SER A 233 1.86 9.02 -8.34
CA SER A 233 0.62 8.70 -7.64
C SER A 233 0.84 8.68 -6.11
N PRO A 234 -0.06 9.27 -5.32
CA PRO A 234 -0.01 9.15 -3.86
C PRO A 234 -0.58 7.82 -3.37
N TYR A 235 -0.94 6.90 -4.26
CA TYR A 235 -1.64 5.67 -3.95
C TYR A 235 -0.84 4.43 -4.34
N ASP A 236 -0.93 3.38 -3.52
CA ASP A 236 -0.47 2.04 -3.90
C ASP A 236 -1.53 1.29 -4.72
N ALA A 237 -1.22 0.08 -5.18
CA ALA A 237 -2.10 -0.69 -6.05
C ALA A 237 -3.39 -1.17 -5.39
N ILE A 238 -3.36 -1.51 -4.10
CA ILE A 238 -4.60 -1.82 -3.38
C ILE A 238 -5.50 -0.60 -3.34
N THR A 239 -4.94 0.53 -2.90
CA THR A 239 -5.68 1.78 -2.71
C THR A 239 -6.28 2.24 -4.01
N THR A 240 -5.48 2.23 -5.09
CA THR A 240 -5.90 2.63 -6.42
C THR A 240 -7.03 1.74 -6.90
N ALA A 241 -6.87 0.41 -6.85
CA ALA A 241 -7.91 -0.54 -7.26
C ALA A 241 -9.23 -0.34 -6.48
N ASN A 242 -9.14 -0.13 -5.16
CA ASN A 242 -10.31 0.14 -4.33
C ASN A 242 -11.01 1.45 -4.73
N LEU A 243 -10.26 2.53 -5.00
CA LEU A 243 -10.82 3.80 -5.46
C LEU A 243 -11.55 3.69 -6.80
N TYR A 244 -11.06 2.87 -7.75
CA TYR A 244 -11.77 2.60 -9.00
C TYR A 244 -13.16 1.99 -8.76
N ILE A 245 -13.28 1.09 -7.79
CA ILE A 245 -14.54 0.45 -7.44
C ILE A 245 -15.44 1.40 -6.65
N GLU A 246 -14.90 2.04 -5.62
CA GLU A 246 -15.65 2.87 -4.68
C GLU A 246 -16.21 4.15 -5.33
N ASN A 247 -15.50 4.70 -6.32
CA ASN A 247 -15.98 5.84 -7.11
C ASN A 247 -16.93 5.44 -8.25
N GLY A 248 -17.21 4.14 -8.44
CA GLY A 248 -18.04 3.64 -9.54
C GLY A 248 -17.39 3.82 -10.92
N TYR A 249 -16.06 3.94 -10.96
CA TYR A 249 -15.31 4.07 -12.21
C TYR A 249 -15.18 2.73 -12.94
N ALA A 250 -15.10 1.63 -12.19
CA ALA A 250 -14.95 0.29 -12.73
C ALA A 250 -15.98 -0.68 -12.15
N VAL A 251 -16.32 -1.71 -12.93
CA VAL A 251 -17.14 -2.83 -12.43
C VAL A 251 -16.28 -3.84 -11.67
N GLN A 252 -15.00 -3.93 -12.02
CA GLN A 252 -13.99 -4.74 -11.31
C GLN A 252 -12.67 -3.97 -11.31
N ALA A 253 -11.96 -3.97 -10.18
CA ALA A 253 -10.57 -3.55 -10.14
C ALA A 253 -9.86 -4.28 -9.00
N TYR A 254 -8.70 -4.86 -9.28
CA TYR A 254 -7.91 -5.58 -8.29
C TYR A 254 -6.41 -5.42 -8.56
N PRO A 255 -5.58 -5.42 -7.50
CA PRO A 255 -4.13 -5.36 -7.65
C PRO A 255 -3.58 -6.66 -8.24
N VAL A 256 -2.47 -6.54 -8.98
CA VAL A 256 -1.71 -7.69 -9.46
C VAL A 256 -0.77 -8.17 -8.35
N PHE A 257 -0.84 -9.47 -8.08
CA PHE A 257 0.01 -10.14 -7.10
C PHE A 257 1.00 -11.09 -7.78
N ILE A 258 2.25 -11.09 -7.33
CA ILE A 258 3.28 -12.06 -7.74
C ILE A 258 3.54 -13.03 -6.60
N GLU A 259 3.58 -14.32 -6.92
CA GLU A 259 3.98 -15.37 -5.97
C GLU A 259 5.47 -15.28 -5.63
N ILE A 260 5.78 -15.29 -4.34
CA ILE A 260 7.15 -15.30 -3.83
C ILE A 260 7.60 -16.76 -3.75
N LYS A 261 8.48 -17.17 -4.68
CA LYS A 261 9.08 -18.52 -4.66
C LYS A 261 10.21 -18.56 -3.63
N LYS A 262 10.17 -19.57 -2.76
CA LYS A 262 11.22 -19.85 -1.76
C LYS A 262 12.36 -20.66 -2.35
#